data_AF-A0A943M225-F1
#
_entry.id   AF-A0A943M225-F1
#
_cell.length_a   1.000
_cell.length_b   1.000
_cell.length_c   1.000
_cell.angle_alpha   90.00
_cell.angle_beta   90.00
_cell.angle_gamma   90.00
#
_symmetry.space_group_name_H-M   'P 1'
#
loop_
_entity.id
_entity.type
_entity.pdbx_description
1 polymer ?
#
loop_
_entity_poly.entity_id
_entity_poly.type
_entity_poly.pdbx_seq_one_letter_code
_entity_poly.pdbx_strand_id
1 'polypeptide(L)'
;MKKIFFILIGCVIFPSVSAQSLYDLWRKAGKEMVKYSIYYSGTYDFQPGSEFPELKCDEHKGRWSPPLKHRKEYRHVSEEITRLGFDYDRQNDTLLFVFYHLYRWPSWFFVYTSNQQHAYIINARTKEAEKIDKRNRPWDIKTTYINNCLYYGQTEKLKNYIQSKGYPMEPRLGFAWRIIIKDGKIIYPSYYWRFID
;
A
#
# COMPACT_ATOMS: atom_id res chain seq x y z
N MET A 1 52.37 20.17 -40.03
CA MET A 1 51.07 19.49 -39.82
C MET A 1 50.77 19.45 -38.32
N LYS A 2 49.86 20.31 -37.81
CA LYS A 2 49.42 20.30 -36.40
C LYS A 2 48.09 19.56 -36.32
N LYS A 3 48.04 18.42 -35.62
CA LYS A 3 46.80 17.70 -35.32
C LYS A 3 46.24 18.25 -34.01
N ILE A 4 45.09 18.90 -34.06
CA ILE A 4 44.34 19.35 -32.89
C ILE A 4 43.38 18.21 -32.52
N PHE A 5 43.59 17.60 -31.36
CA PHE A 5 42.65 16.65 -30.78
C PHE A 5 41.56 17.44 -30.05
N PHE A 6 40.32 17.38 -30.53
CA PHE A 6 39.15 17.82 -29.77
C PHE A 6 38.61 16.63 -28.98
N ILE A 7 38.79 16.65 -27.65
CA ILE A 7 38.07 15.75 -26.74
C ILE A 7 36.76 16.46 -26.38
N LEU A 8 35.66 16.02 -27.01
CA LEU A 8 34.30 16.38 -26.61
C LEU A 8 33.94 15.57 -25.36
N ILE A 9 34.14 16.18 -24.19
CA ILE A 9 33.57 15.68 -22.93
C ILE A 9 32.08 16.05 -22.95
N GLY A 10 31.27 15.13 -23.48
CA GLY A 10 29.82 15.20 -23.37
C GLY A 10 29.41 14.97 -21.92
N CYS A 11 29.38 16.02 -21.12
CA CYS A 11 28.67 16.02 -19.84
C CYS A 11 27.18 15.88 -20.13
N VAL A 12 26.68 14.65 -20.18
CA VAL A 12 25.25 14.37 -20.04
C VAL A 12 24.91 14.74 -18.61
N ILE A 13 24.48 15.98 -18.41
CA ILE A 13 23.82 16.41 -17.18
C ILE A 13 22.47 15.70 -17.19
N PHE A 14 22.42 14.48 -16.66
CA PHE A 14 21.16 13.95 -16.17
C PHE A 14 20.69 14.94 -15.11
N PRO A 15 19.51 15.58 -15.24
CA PRO A 15 18.94 16.24 -14.09
C PRO A 15 18.83 15.16 -13.02
N SER A 16 19.54 15.34 -11.91
CA SER A 16 19.34 14.56 -10.71
C SER A 16 17.92 14.87 -10.26
N VAL A 17 16.95 14.13 -10.82
CA VAL A 17 15.63 14.01 -10.24
C VAL A 17 15.92 13.44 -8.86
N SER A 18 15.96 14.33 -7.86
CA SER A 18 16.06 13.97 -6.46
C SER A 18 15.17 12.77 -6.26
N ALA A 19 15.77 11.61 -5.96
CA ALA A 19 15.04 10.36 -5.83
C ALA A 19 14.04 10.57 -4.70
N GLN A 20 12.79 10.88 -5.06
CA GLN A 20 11.74 11.13 -4.10
C GLN A 20 11.63 9.87 -3.25
N SER A 21 11.91 9.98 -1.94
CA SER A 21 11.73 8.85 -1.05
C SER A 21 10.27 8.38 -1.12
N LEU A 22 10.05 7.08 -1.03
CA LEU A 22 8.70 6.55 -1.11
C LEU A 22 7.82 7.07 0.03
N TYR A 23 8.39 7.28 1.21
CA TYR A 23 7.68 7.91 2.33
C TYR A 23 7.22 9.34 2.02
N ASP A 24 8.01 10.10 1.26
CA ASP A 24 7.59 11.45 0.86
C ASP A 24 6.53 11.41 -0.26
N LEU A 25 6.60 10.45 -1.19
CA LEU A 25 5.52 10.20 -2.14
C LEU A 25 4.21 9.94 -1.40
N TRP A 26 4.24 9.04 -0.43
CA TRP A 26 3.14 8.76 0.50
C TRP A 26 2.63 10.04 1.15
N ARG A 27 3.50 10.80 1.84
CA ARG A 27 3.08 12.06 2.48
C ARG A 27 2.47 13.07 1.51
N LYS A 28 2.98 13.15 0.28
CA LYS A 28 2.48 14.04 -0.76
C LYS A 28 1.09 13.60 -1.21
N ALA A 29 0.94 12.34 -1.62
CA ALA A 29 -0.34 11.73 -2.00
C ALA A 29 -1.38 11.77 -0.87
N GLY A 30 -0.91 11.78 0.37
CA GLY A 30 -1.73 11.86 1.57
C GLY A 30 -2.31 13.22 1.90
N LYS A 31 -2.03 14.27 1.12
CA LYS A 31 -2.58 15.61 1.39
C LYS A 31 -4.10 15.68 1.21
N GLU A 32 -4.64 14.92 0.27
CA GLU A 32 -6.07 14.86 -0.03
C GLU A 32 -6.47 13.42 -0.34
N MET A 33 -7.37 12.87 0.47
CA MET A 33 -7.79 11.49 0.36
C MET A 33 -9.30 11.32 0.47
N VAL A 34 -9.79 10.29 -0.23
CA VAL A 34 -11.03 9.59 0.12
C VAL A 34 -10.64 8.38 0.96
N LYS A 35 -11.23 8.28 2.15
CA LYS A 35 -10.98 7.20 3.10
C LYS A 35 -12.23 6.36 3.27
N TYR A 36 -12.05 5.06 3.11
CA TYR A 36 -13.08 4.05 3.39
C TYR A 36 -12.73 3.28 4.67
N SER A 37 -13.73 3.09 5.52
CA SER A 37 -13.64 2.20 6.68
C SER A 37 -14.66 1.07 6.52
N ILE A 38 -14.19 -0.16 6.31
CA ILE A 38 -15.04 -1.36 6.19
C ILE A 38 -14.91 -2.17 7.49
N TYR A 39 -16.00 -2.27 8.25
CA TYR A 39 -16.00 -2.83 9.61
C TYR A 39 -17.38 -3.39 9.99
N TYR A 40 -17.43 -4.29 10.96
CA TYR A 40 -18.68 -4.78 11.54
C TYR A 40 -19.17 -3.84 12.64
N SER A 41 -20.46 -3.50 12.64
CA SER A 41 -21.06 -2.62 13.66
C SER A 41 -21.44 -3.40 14.92
N GLY A 42 -20.84 -3.05 16.05
CA GLY A 42 -21.15 -3.66 17.34
C GLY A 42 -19.90 -3.82 18.21
N THR A 43 -20.10 -4.24 19.45
CA THR A 43 -18.99 -4.66 20.32
C THR A 43 -18.50 -6.04 19.89
N TYR A 44 -17.19 -6.29 19.99
CA TYR A 44 -16.60 -7.62 19.74
C TYR A 44 -17.06 -8.68 20.76
N ASP A 45 -17.76 -8.25 21.82
CA ASP A 45 -18.39 -9.10 22.82
C ASP A 45 -19.69 -9.72 22.25
N PHE A 46 -19.52 -10.67 21.33
CA PHE A 46 -20.63 -11.41 20.74
C PHE A 46 -21.20 -12.40 21.76
N GLN A 47 -22.50 -12.31 22.05
CA GLN A 47 -23.19 -13.32 22.85
C GLN A 47 -23.79 -14.41 21.95
N PRO A 48 -23.66 -15.70 22.32
CA PRO A 48 -24.32 -16.78 21.59
C PRO A 48 -25.83 -16.53 21.46
N GLY A 49 -26.33 -16.53 20.22
CA GLY A 49 -27.76 -16.32 19.91
C GLY A 49 -28.15 -14.89 19.50
N SER A 50 -27.22 -13.93 19.56
CA SER A 50 -27.44 -12.58 19.00
C SER A 50 -27.33 -12.59 17.47
N GLU A 51 -28.02 -11.64 16.82
CA GLU A 51 -27.82 -11.38 15.39
C GLU A 51 -26.36 -11.01 15.11
N PHE A 52 -25.84 -11.48 13.97
CA PHE A 52 -24.49 -11.09 13.56
C PHE A 52 -24.41 -9.58 13.31
N PRO A 53 -23.34 -8.91 13.77
CA PRO A 53 -23.05 -7.53 13.42
C PRO A 53 -23.18 -7.26 11.91
N GLU A 54 -23.77 -6.12 11.55
CA GLU A 54 -23.88 -5.68 10.17
C GLU A 54 -22.51 -5.17 9.66
N LEU A 55 -22.16 -5.51 8.42
CA LEU A 55 -20.96 -4.94 7.77
C LEU A 55 -21.27 -3.52 7.25
N LYS A 56 -20.59 -2.53 7.82
CA LYS A 56 -20.67 -1.13 7.41
C LYS A 56 -19.47 -0.73 6.55
N CYS A 57 -19.70 0.28 5.69
CA CYS A 57 -18.66 0.95 4.94
C CYS A 57 -18.88 2.46 5.02
N ASP A 58 -17.98 3.15 5.70
CA ASP A 58 -18.05 4.60 5.83
C ASP A 58 -17.05 5.27 4.89
N GLU A 59 -17.49 6.31 4.18
CA GLU A 59 -16.64 7.17 3.37
C GLU A 59 -16.44 8.53 4.04
N HIS A 60 -15.21 9.02 4.07
CA HIS A 60 -14.93 10.39 4.48
C HIS A 60 -13.71 10.97 3.78
N LYS A 61 -13.72 12.29 3.58
CA LYS A 61 -12.54 13.03 3.10
C LYS A 61 -11.56 13.22 4.24
N GLY A 62 -10.27 13.19 3.95
CA GLY A 62 -9.26 13.48 4.96
C GLY A 62 -7.84 13.54 4.43
N ARG A 63 -6.89 13.56 5.37
CA ARG A 63 -5.45 13.50 5.10
C ARG A 63 -4.89 12.19 5.59
N TRP A 64 -3.89 11.67 4.90
CA TRP A 64 -3.18 10.50 5.38
C TRP A 64 -2.49 10.81 6.70
N SER A 65 -2.59 9.84 7.59
CA SER A 65 -1.71 9.67 8.73
C SER A 65 -1.31 8.21 8.74
N PRO A 66 -0.04 7.88 9.04
CA PRO A 66 0.35 6.48 9.13
C PRO A 66 -0.58 5.75 10.11
N PRO A 67 -1.06 4.55 9.74
CA PRO A 67 -1.90 3.73 10.61
C PRO A 67 -1.33 3.67 12.02
N LEU A 68 -2.21 3.85 13.01
CA LEU A 68 -1.89 3.84 14.44
C LEU A 68 -0.81 4.88 14.86
N LYS A 69 -0.59 5.94 14.06
CA LYS A 69 0.38 7.02 14.29
C LYS A 69 1.87 6.59 14.26
N HIS A 70 2.17 5.42 13.70
CA HIS A 70 3.51 4.83 13.62
C HIS A 70 4.40 5.43 12.51
N ARG A 71 4.72 6.73 12.59
CA ARG A 71 5.48 7.43 11.53
C ARG A 71 6.85 6.82 11.25
N LYS A 72 7.58 6.41 12.28
CA LYS A 72 8.95 5.89 12.15
C LYS A 72 8.95 4.54 11.44
N GLU A 73 8.00 3.70 11.78
CA GLU A 73 7.82 2.36 11.25
C GLU A 73 7.47 2.43 9.76
N TYR A 74 6.52 3.29 9.36
CA TYR A 74 6.19 3.45 7.93
C TYR A 74 7.35 4.06 7.12
N ARG A 75 8.13 4.97 7.71
CA ARG A 75 9.35 5.46 7.06
C ARG A 75 10.34 4.32 6.84
N HIS A 76 10.61 3.52 7.86
CA HIS A 76 11.48 2.36 7.80
C HIS A 76 11.02 1.35 6.74
N VAL A 77 9.72 1.03 6.69
CA VAL A 77 9.17 0.14 5.63
C VAL A 77 9.47 0.70 4.24
N SER A 78 9.31 2.01 4.05
CA SER A 78 9.57 2.65 2.76
C SER A 78 11.05 2.54 2.34
N GLU A 79 11.96 2.63 3.31
CA GLU A 79 13.41 2.53 3.10
C GLU A 79 13.79 1.09 2.76
N GLU A 80 13.24 0.12 3.50
CA GLU A 80 13.48 -1.31 3.26
C GLU A 80 13.01 -1.76 1.88
N ILE A 81 11.87 -1.28 1.39
CA ILE A 81 11.39 -1.71 0.06
C ILE A 81 12.18 -1.07 -1.06
N THR A 82 12.63 0.16 -0.84
CA THR A 82 13.55 0.84 -1.75
C THR A 82 14.89 0.09 -1.79
N ARG A 83 15.41 -0.34 -0.63
CA ARG A 83 16.63 -1.17 -0.51
C ARG A 83 16.51 -2.50 -1.25
N LEU A 84 15.31 -3.10 -1.25
CA LEU A 84 15.00 -4.34 -1.97
C LEU A 84 14.72 -4.12 -3.47
N GLY A 85 14.96 -2.92 -4.00
CA GLY A 85 14.88 -2.63 -5.43
C GLY A 85 13.45 -2.42 -5.94
N PHE A 86 12.50 -2.03 -5.09
CA PHE A 86 11.20 -1.59 -5.56
C PHE A 86 11.35 -0.31 -6.41
N ASP A 87 10.79 -0.32 -7.61
CA ASP A 87 10.69 0.83 -8.49
C ASP A 87 9.32 0.86 -9.18
N TYR A 88 8.95 2.02 -9.70
CA TYR A 88 7.65 2.25 -10.33
C TYR A 88 7.75 3.29 -11.46
N ASP A 89 6.75 3.32 -12.33
CA ASP A 89 6.72 4.32 -13.41
C ASP A 89 6.35 5.69 -12.82
N ARG A 90 7.31 6.61 -12.88
CA ARG A 90 7.13 7.97 -12.35
C ARG A 90 6.26 8.84 -13.26
N GLN A 91 6.00 8.43 -14.50
CA GLN A 91 5.14 9.14 -15.46
C GLN A 91 3.70 8.67 -15.38
N ASN A 92 3.45 7.36 -15.50
CA ASN A 92 2.10 6.80 -15.56
C ASN A 92 2.01 5.46 -14.83
N ASP A 93 1.48 5.46 -13.61
CA ASP A 93 1.34 4.24 -12.81
C ASP A 93 0.13 4.31 -11.87
N THR A 94 -0.35 3.15 -11.46
CA THR A 94 -1.23 3.01 -10.29
C THR A 94 -0.47 2.19 -9.27
N LEU A 95 -0.19 2.80 -8.12
CA LEU A 95 0.49 2.17 -7.02
C LEU A 95 -0.54 1.75 -5.97
N LEU A 96 -0.39 0.53 -5.44
CA LEU A 96 -1.11 0.09 -4.25
C LEU A 96 -0.11 -0.41 -3.21
N PHE A 97 -0.24 0.10 -1.98
CA PHE A 97 0.48 -0.37 -0.80
C PHE A 97 -0.54 -0.94 0.19
N VAL A 98 -0.46 -2.23 0.48
CA VAL A 98 -1.34 -2.91 1.45
C VAL A 98 -0.52 -3.38 2.63
N PHE A 99 -0.95 -3.04 3.85
CA PHE A 99 -0.28 -3.34 5.10
C PHE A 99 -1.20 -4.15 6.01
N TYR A 100 -0.69 -5.29 6.49
CA TYR A 100 -1.33 -6.10 7.52
C TYR A 100 -0.50 -6.03 8.80
N HIS A 101 -1.15 -5.63 9.89
CA HIS A 101 -0.49 -5.39 11.17
C HIS A 101 -0.61 -6.61 12.07
N LEU A 102 0.50 -6.97 12.71
CA LEU A 102 0.49 -7.74 13.95
C LEU A 102 0.94 -6.77 15.05
N TYR A 103 0.06 -6.51 16.01
CA TYR A 103 0.29 -5.50 17.06
C TYR A 103 0.61 -4.11 16.47
N ARG A 104 1.79 -3.56 16.78
CA ARG A 104 2.23 -2.20 16.40
C ARG A 104 3.03 -2.14 15.10
N TRP A 105 3.39 -3.28 14.50
CA TRP A 105 4.28 -3.34 13.35
C TRP A 105 3.57 -3.93 12.12
N PRO A 106 3.75 -3.34 10.92
CA PRO A 106 3.41 -4.01 9.68
C PRO A 106 4.19 -5.33 9.64
N SER A 107 3.47 -6.44 9.58
CA SER A 107 4.08 -7.77 9.56
C SER A 107 4.21 -8.29 8.14
N TRP A 108 3.21 -7.99 7.32
CA TRP A 108 3.14 -8.33 5.91
C TRP A 108 2.72 -7.09 5.15
N PHE A 109 3.34 -6.90 3.99
CA PHE A 109 2.91 -5.85 3.10
C PHE A 109 3.04 -6.25 1.64
N PHE A 110 2.16 -5.70 0.84
CA PHE A 110 2.06 -5.97 -0.58
C PHE A 110 2.16 -4.67 -1.35
N VAL A 111 2.89 -4.71 -2.45
CA VAL A 111 3.10 -3.55 -3.33
C VAL A 111 2.73 -3.95 -4.75
N TYR A 112 1.82 -3.20 -5.35
CA TYR A 112 1.41 -3.39 -6.74
C TYR A 112 1.73 -2.12 -7.52
N THR A 113 2.17 -2.31 -8.75
CA THR A 113 2.29 -1.32 -9.82
C THR A 113 1.58 -1.85 -11.06
N SER A 114 1.48 -1.06 -12.12
CA SER A 114 0.94 -1.54 -13.40
C SER A 114 1.72 -2.72 -13.97
N ASN A 115 3.02 -2.81 -13.66
CA ASN A 115 3.94 -3.77 -14.27
C ASN A 115 4.34 -4.90 -13.32
N GLN A 116 4.17 -4.73 -12.01
CA GLN A 116 4.75 -5.62 -11.01
C GLN A 116 3.85 -5.79 -9.79
N GLN A 117 3.97 -6.95 -9.15
CA GLN A 117 3.32 -7.25 -7.87
C GLN A 117 4.33 -7.94 -6.96
N HIS A 118 4.65 -7.30 -5.84
CA HIS A 118 5.62 -7.78 -4.87
C HIS A 118 4.96 -8.00 -3.52
N ALA A 119 5.32 -9.09 -2.86
CA ALA A 119 4.98 -9.37 -1.49
C ALA A 119 6.25 -9.29 -0.65
N TYR A 120 6.10 -8.85 0.58
CA TYR A 120 7.20 -8.75 1.51
C TYR A 120 6.72 -9.08 2.91
N ILE A 121 7.62 -9.68 3.69
CA ILE A 121 7.44 -9.90 5.12
C ILE A 121 8.45 -9.03 5.86
N ILE A 122 8.03 -8.48 6.99
CA ILE A 122 8.93 -7.76 7.90
C ILE A 122 9.18 -8.66 9.10
N ASN A 123 10.46 -8.93 9.36
CA ASN A 123 10.84 -9.68 10.54
C ASN A 123 10.48 -8.87 11.80
N ALA A 124 9.63 -9.43 12.66
CA ALA A 124 9.15 -8.71 13.83
C ALA A 124 10.27 -8.38 14.84
N ARG A 125 11.41 -9.09 14.81
CA ARG A 125 12.56 -8.84 15.69
C ARG A 125 13.58 -7.91 15.05
N THR A 126 14.07 -8.23 13.85
CA THR A 126 15.13 -7.44 13.18
C THR A 126 14.61 -6.22 12.45
N LYS A 127 13.30 -6.18 12.16
CA LYS A 127 12.62 -5.14 11.36
C LYS A 127 13.06 -5.08 9.90
N GLU A 128 13.88 -6.02 9.46
CA GLU A 128 14.28 -6.12 8.06
C GLU A 128 13.13 -6.69 7.23
N ALA A 129 13.00 -6.17 6.02
CA ALA A 129 12.08 -6.71 5.03
C ALA A 129 12.79 -7.77 4.18
N GLU A 130 12.02 -8.80 3.84
CA GLU A 130 12.40 -9.81 2.85
C GLU A 130 11.35 -9.86 1.76
N LYS A 131 11.79 -9.91 0.51
CA LYS A 131 10.90 -10.10 -0.63
C LYS A 131 10.48 -11.56 -0.68
N ILE A 132 9.17 -11.79 -0.69
CA ILE A 132 8.61 -13.13 -0.83
C ILE A 132 8.51 -13.45 -2.32
N ASP A 133 9.14 -14.56 -2.73
CA ASP A 133 8.88 -15.13 -4.06
C ASP A 133 7.44 -15.65 -4.10
N LYS A 134 6.69 -15.22 -5.13
CA LYS A 134 5.34 -15.71 -5.47
C LYS A 134 5.24 -17.25 -5.43
N ARG A 135 6.33 -17.96 -5.73
CA ARG A 135 6.37 -19.43 -5.74
C ARG A 135 6.41 -20.07 -4.34
N ASN A 136 6.96 -19.38 -3.34
CA ASN A 136 7.21 -19.93 -2.00
C ASN A 136 6.12 -19.62 -0.97
N ARG A 137 5.25 -18.65 -1.25
CA ARG A 137 3.95 -18.52 -0.61
C ARG A 137 2.95 -18.16 -1.71
N PRO A 138 2.07 -19.08 -2.13
CA PRO A 138 1.00 -18.69 -3.02
C PRO A 138 0.24 -17.60 -2.29
N TRP A 139 0.19 -16.42 -2.92
CA TRP A 139 -0.77 -15.40 -2.57
C TRP A 139 -2.11 -16.11 -2.54
N ASP A 140 -2.69 -16.32 -1.37
CA ASP A 140 -3.92 -17.08 -1.32
C ASP A 140 -4.96 -16.34 -2.18
N ILE A 141 -5.88 -17.10 -2.76
CA ILE A 141 -6.85 -16.56 -3.72
C ILE A 141 -7.61 -15.38 -3.08
N LYS A 142 -7.83 -15.44 -1.76
CA LYS A 142 -8.39 -14.38 -0.93
C LYS A 142 -7.58 -13.08 -1.01
N THR A 143 -6.29 -13.11 -0.66
CA THR A 143 -5.43 -11.92 -0.63
C THR A 143 -5.31 -11.31 -2.02
N THR A 144 -5.15 -12.15 -3.05
CA THR A 144 -5.09 -11.69 -4.44
C THR A 144 -6.39 -10.98 -4.84
N TYR A 145 -7.55 -11.54 -4.48
CA TYR A 145 -8.84 -10.95 -4.78
C TYR A 145 -9.04 -9.60 -4.07
N ILE A 146 -8.74 -9.53 -2.76
CA ILE A 146 -8.83 -8.30 -1.97
C ILE A 146 -7.93 -7.21 -2.56
N ASN A 147 -6.66 -7.53 -2.80
CA ASN A 147 -5.69 -6.58 -3.34
C ASN A 147 -6.08 -6.10 -4.74
N ASN A 148 -6.66 -6.96 -5.59
CA ASN A 148 -7.17 -6.54 -6.90
C ASN A 148 -8.36 -5.58 -6.75
N CYS A 149 -9.30 -5.85 -5.83
CA CYS A 149 -10.39 -4.91 -5.58
C CYS A 149 -9.85 -3.55 -5.15
N LEU A 150 -8.87 -3.53 -4.25
CA LEU A 150 -8.20 -2.30 -3.80
C LEU A 150 -7.45 -1.60 -4.93
N TYR A 151 -6.69 -2.34 -5.76
CA TYR A 151 -5.89 -1.80 -6.86
C TYR A 151 -6.75 -1.10 -7.91
N TYR A 152 -7.93 -1.67 -8.22
CA TYR A 152 -8.88 -1.11 -9.17
C TYR A 152 -9.91 -0.16 -8.53
N GLY A 153 -9.82 0.12 -7.23
CA GLY A 153 -10.75 1.01 -6.52
C GLY A 153 -12.18 0.47 -6.41
N GLN A 154 -12.36 -0.85 -6.42
CA GLN A 154 -13.66 -1.54 -6.39
C GLN A 154 -14.17 -1.73 -4.95
N THR A 155 -14.44 -0.63 -4.23
CA THR A 155 -14.83 -0.64 -2.81
C THR A 155 -16.07 -1.50 -2.55
N GLU A 156 -17.14 -1.37 -3.34
CA GLU A 156 -18.36 -2.17 -3.16
C GLU A 156 -18.12 -3.66 -3.37
N LYS A 157 -17.28 -4.02 -4.34
CA LYS A 157 -16.91 -5.42 -4.59
C LYS A 157 -16.13 -6.00 -3.42
N LEU A 158 -15.25 -5.21 -2.81
CA LEU A 158 -14.53 -5.60 -1.59
C LEU A 158 -15.49 -5.78 -0.40
N LYS A 159 -16.40 -4.84 -0.18
CA LYS A 159 -17.42 -4.91 0.88
C LYS A 159 -18.27 -6.17 0.73
N ASN A 160 -18.82 -6.43 -0.46
CA ASN A 160 -19.65 -7.60 -0.74
C ASN A 160 -18.88 -8.91 -0.53
N TYR A 161 -17.59 -8.94 -0.89
CA TYR A 161 -16.75 -10.09 -0.62
C TYR A 161 -16.57 -10.33 0.88
N ILE A 162 -16.23 -9.30 1.66
CA ILE A 162 -16.09 -9.42 3.12
C ILE A 162 -17.41 -9.90 3.74
N GLN A 163 -18.54 -9.32 3.33
CA GLN A 163 -19.86 -9.72 3.81
C GLN A 163 -20.16 -11.20 3.51
N SER A 164 -19.79 -11.68 2.32
CA SER A 164 -19.98 -13.08 1.94
C SER A 164 -19.17 -14.09 2.75
N LYS A 165 -18.11 -13.62 3.46
CA LYS A 165 -17.31 -14.46 4.35
C LYS A 165 -17.87 -14.55 5.77
N GLY A 166 -18.88 -13.74 6.09
CA GLY A 166 -19.47 -13.67 7.42
C GLY A 166 -18.58 -12.98 8.45
N TYR A 167 -19.07 -12.94 9.68
CA TYR A 167 -18.39 -12.28 10.80
C TYR A 167 -17.18 -13.10 11.29
N PRO A 168 -15.93 -12.58 11.20
CA PRO A 168 -14.76 -13.28 11.69
C PRO A 168 -14.64 -13.17 13.22
N MET A 169 -14.34 -14.28 13.89
CA MET A 169 -14.06 -14.26 15.33
C MET A 169 -12.77 -13.50 15.68
N GLU A 170 -11.77 -13.54 14.80
CA GLU A 170 -10.48 -12.86 14.97
C GLU A 170 -10.14 -12.02 13.71
N PRO A 171 -10.76 -10.85 13.52
CA PRO A 171 -10.50 -10.02 12.35
C PRO A 171 -9.07 -9.50 12.35
N ARG A 172 -8.41 -9.58 11.20
CA ARG A 172 -7.17 -8.84 10.96
C ARG A 172 -7.53 -7.46 10.43
N LEU A 173 -6.76 -6.44 10.84
CA LEU A 173 -6.91 -5.09 10.29
C LEU A 173 -5.93 -4.89 9.13
N GLY A 174 -6.50 -4.68 7.94
CA GLY A 174 -5.80 -4.27 6.74
C GLY A 174 -5.86 -2.76 6.54
N PHE A 175 -4.77 -2.20 6.03
CA PHE A 175 -4.71 -0.81 5.58
C PHE A 175 -4.18 -0.78 4.15
N ALA A 176 -4.86 -0.10 3.25
CA ALA A 176 -4.44 -0.01 1.86
C ALA A 176 -4.39 1.44 1.39
N TRP A 177 -3.41 1.74 0.56
CA TRP A 177 -3.20 3.05 -0.02
C TRP A 177 -2.99 2.96 -1.51
N ARG A 178 -3.89 3.58 -2.26
CA ARG A 178 -3.82 3.65 -3.71
C ARG A 178 -3.48 5.07 -4.16
N ILE A 179 -2.46 5.16 -5.00
CA ILE A 179 -1.93 6.41 -5.55
C ILE A 179 -1.93 6.27 -7.07
N ILE A 180 -2.57 7.20 -7.78
CA ILE A 180 -2.51 7.25 -9.24
C ILE A 180 -1.53 8.34 -9.65
N ILE A 181 -0.62 8.01 -10.55
CA ILE A 181 0.33 8.93 -11.17
C ILE A 181 0.00 9.00 -12.66
N LYS A 182 -0.17 10.21 -13.17
CA LYS A 182 -0.37 10.49 -14.59
C LYS A 182 0.42 11.73 -14.99
N ASP A 183 1.12 11.67 -16.12
CA ASP A 183 1.98 12.74 -16.62
C ASP A 183 2.95 13.30 -15.55
N GLY A 184 3.53 12.41 -14.74
CA GLY A 184 4.47 12.79 -13.68
C GLY A 184 3.82 13.36 -12.41
N LYS A 185 2.49 13.40 -12.33
CA LYS A 185 1.74 14.07 -11.26
C LYS A 185 0.82 13.09 -10.54
N ILE A 186 0.74 13.26 -9.21
CA ILE A 186 -0.26 12.55 -8.40
C ILE A 186 -1.64 13.09 -8.76
N ILE A 187 -2.54 12.18 -9.09
CA ILE A 187 -3.96 12.49 -9.28
C ILE A 187 -4.66 12.40 -7.93
N TYR A 188 -5.34 13.49 -7.55
CA TYR A 188 -6.09 13.59 -6.31
C TYR A 188 -7.61 13.44 -6.57
N PRO A 189 -8.37 12.98 -5.57
CA PRO A 189 -7.89 12.46 -4.28
C PRO A 189 -7.19 11.11 -4.45
N SER A 190 -6.20 10.83 -3.59
CA SER A 190 -5.72 9.46 -3.40
C SER A 190 -6.73 8.66 -2.58
N TYR A 191 -6.65 7.34 -2.59
CA TYR A 191 -7.62 6.49 -1.92
C TYR A 191 -6.98 5.68 -0.81
N TYR A 192 -7.70 5.53 0.30
CA TYR A 192 -7.26 4.76 1.44
C TYR A 192 -8.37 3.91 2.01
N TRP A 193 -8.06 2.68 2.38
CA TRP A 193 -8.99 1.77 3.02
C TRP A 193 -8.42 1.33 4.35
N ARG A 194 -9.26 1.36 5.38
CA ARG A 194 -9.12 0.54 6.58
C ARG A 194 -10.19 -0.54 6.48
N PHE A 195 -9.80 -1.80 6.48
CA PHE A 195 -10.73 -2.91 6.30
C PHE A 195 -10.40 -4.06 7.23
N ILE A 196 -11.43 -4.83 7.56
CA ILE A 196 -11.28 -6.13 8.22
C ILE A 196 -10.97 -7.20 7.16
N ASP A 197 -10.09 -8.14 7.50
CA ASP A 197 -9.72 -9.31 6.70
C ASP A 197 -9.76 -10.60 7.53
#